data_AF-A0A3D5BSA5-F1
#
_entry.id   AF-A0A3D5BSA5-F1
#
_cell.length_a   1.000
_cell.length_b   1.000
_cell.length_c   1.000
_cell.angle_alpha   90.00
_cell.angle_beta   90.00
_cell.angle_gamma   90.00
#
_symmetry.space_group_name_H-M   'P 1'
#
loop_
_entity.id
_entity.type
_entity.pdbx_description
1 polymer ?
#
loop_
_entity_poly.entity_id
_entity_poly.type
_entity_poly.pdbx_seq_one_letter_code
_entity_poly.pdbx_strand_id
1 'polypeptide(L)' 'VVEAGPGVEVLARHDGCPVALVQGHLLATAFHPELTPDPRMHAFFLEFCAARVALP' A
#
# COMPACT_ATOMS: atom_id res chain seq x y z
N VAL A 1 -8.07 -9.60 1.49
CA VAL A 1 -6.83 -10.41 1.55
C VAL A 1 -7.05 -11.49 2.60
N VAL A 2 -6.79 -12.74 2.27
CA VAL A 2 -7.11 -13.88 3.17
C VAL A 2 -5.94 -14.27 4.08
N GLU A 3 -4.70 -14.02 3.67
CA GLU A 3 -3.48 -14.29 4.45
C GLU A 3 -2.35 -13.33 4.03
N ALA A 4 -1.39 -13.09 4.92
CA ALA A 4 -0.14 -12.37 4.63
C ALA A 4 1.05 -13.23 5.07
N GLY A 5 1.96 -13.51 4.14
CA GLY A 5 3.15 -14.32 4.39
C GLY A 5 4.31 -13.52 5.00
N PRO A 6 5.45 -14.18 5.29
CA PRO A 6 6.64 -13.52 5.80
C PRO A 6 7.11 -12.36 4.91
N GLY A 7 7.54 -11.26 5.53
CA GLY A 7 8.04 -10.07 4.81
C GLY A 7 6.95 -9.17 4.23
N VAL A 8 5.67 -9.47 4.44
CA VAL A 8 4.55 -8.57 4.15
C VAL A 8 4.29 -7.67 5.36
N GLU A 9 4.28 -6.36 5.12
CA GLU A 9 3.84 -5.36 6.10
C GLU A 9 2.38 -5.01 5.84
N VAL A 10 1.52 -5.12 6.87
CA VAL A 10 0.11 -4.72 6.78
C VAL A 10 -0.02 -3.26 7.23
N LEU A 11 -0.34 -2.36 6.30
CA LEU A 11 -0.51 -0.93 6.56
C LEU A 11 -1.89 -0.61 7.16
N ALA A 12 -2.93 -1.33 6.74
CA ALA A 12 -4.29 -1.08 7.19
C ALA A 12 -5.13 -2.36 7.25
N ARG A 13 -6.08 -2.37 8.19
CA ARG A 13 -7.11 -3.40 8.34
C ARG A 13 -8.50 -2.79 8.33
N HIS A 14 -9.46 -3.50 7.77
CA HIS A 14 -10.89 -3.21 7.87
C HIS A 14 -11.58 -4.47 8.35
N ASP A 15 -12.35 -4.38 9.44
CA ASP A 15 -13.00 -5.52 10.11
C ASP A 15 -12.05 -6.69 10.39
N GLY A 16 -10.81 -6.37 10.80
CA GLY A 16 -9.75 -7.36 11.07
C GLY A 16 -9.03 -7.88 9.82
N CYS A 17 -9.59 -7.69 8.62
CA CYS A 17 -8.99 -8.13 7.36
C CYS A 17 -7.95 -7.13 6.85
N PRO A 18 -6.76 -7.55 6.39
CA PRO A 18 -5.81 -6.67 5.71
C PRO A 18 -6.40 -6.09 4.42
N VAL A 19 -6.26 -4.79 4.23
CA VAL A 19 -6.79 -4.07 3.06
C VAL A 19 -5.77 -3.17 2.36
N ALA A 20 -4.64 -2.84 3.01
CA ALA A 20 -3.49 -2.23 2.37
C ALA A 20 -2.21 -2.85 2.94
N LEU A 21 -1.26 -3.20 2.07
CA LEU A 21 -0.05 -3.94 2.44
C LEU A 21 1.12 -3.69 1.48
N VAL A 22 2.32 -3.95 1.98
CA VAL A 22 3.58 -3.74 1.25
C VAL A 22 4.46 -4.98 1.35
N GLN A 23 5.13 -5.33 0.26
CA GLN A 23 6.15 -6.39 0.25
C GLN A 23 7.27 -6.03 -0.72
N GLY A 24 8.46 -5.73 -0.20
CA GLY A 24 9.56 -5.25 -1.04
C GLY A 24 9.17 -3.94 -1.75
N HIS A 25 9.09 -3.94 -3.07
CA HIS A 25 8.68 -2.78 -3.88
C HIS A 25 7.20 -2.82 -4.30
N LEU A 26 6.42 -3.80 -3.82
CA LEU A 26 5.02 -3.95 -4.14
C LEU A 26 4.15 -3.25 -3.10
N LEU A 27 3.23 -2.41 -3.55
CA LEU A 27 2.11 -1.88 -2.78
C LEU A 27 0.82 -2.51 -3.32
N ALA A 28 -0.03 -3.04 -2.45
CA ALA A 28 -1.32 -3.62 -2.82
C ALA A 28 -2.44 -3.08 -1.93
N THR A 29 -3.61 -2.87 -2.53
CA THR A 29 -4.85 -2.52 -1.83
C THR A 29 -5.97 -3.47 -2.24
N ALA A 30 -6.89 -3.75 -1.32
CA ALA A 30 -8.10 -4.54 -1.56
C ALA A 30 -9.34 -3.65 -1.84
N PHE A 31 -9.10 -2.37 -2.07
CA PHE A 31 -10.10 -1.35 -2.37
C PHE A 31 -9.58 -0.49 -3.53
N HIS A 32 -10.44 0.40 -4.02
CA HIS A 32 -10.14 1.27 -5.14
C HIS A 32 -9.84 2.69 -4.64
N PRO A 33 -8.57 3.04 -4.35
CA PRO A 33 -8.21 4.38 -3.87
C PRO A 33 -8.56 5.49 -4.88
N GLU A 34 -8.76 5.16 -6.14
CA GLU A 34 -9.17 6.06 -7.22
C GLU A 34 -10.66 6.45 -7.20
N LEU A 35 -11.49 5.71 -6.48
CA LEU A 35 -12.94 5.97 -6.39
C LEU A 35 -13.31 6.96 -5.27
N THR A 36 -12.34 7.74 -4.81
CA THR A 36 -12.50 8.83 -3.84
C THR A 36 -11.68 10.05 -4.27
N PRO A 37 -12.10 11.29 -3.96
CA PRO A 37 -11.29 12.47 -4.19
C PRO A 37 -10.08 12.59 -3.24
N ASP A 38 -9.97 11.73 -2.22
CA ASP A 38 -8.87 11.75 -1.26
C ASP A 38 -7.56 11.21 -1.88
N PRO A 39 -6.53 12.05 -2.07
CA PRO A 39 -5.33 11.66 -2.81
C PRO A 39 -4.31 10.92 -1.93
N ARG A 40 -4.55 10.74 -0.63
CA ARG A 40 -3.49 10.30 0.32
C ARG A 40 -2.85 8.96 -0.06
N MET A 41 -3.62 8.00 -0.57
CA MET A 41 -3.04 6.72 -1.01
C MET A 41 -2.17 6.88 -2.26
N HIS A 42 -2.56 7.74 -3.20
CA HIS A 42 -1.76 8.05 -4.38
C HIS A 42 -0.49 8.82 -4.00
N ALA A 43 -0.60 9.80 -3.10
CA ALA A 43 0.56 10.53 -2.57
C ALA A 43 1.54 9.58 -1.87
N PHE A 44 1.03 8.68 -1.02
CA PHE A 44 1.83 7.64 -0.39
C PHE A 44 2.55 6.75 -1.41
N PHE A 45 1.86 6.32 -2.48
CA PHE A 45 2.50 5.54 -3.54
C PHE A 45 3.63 6.30 -4.25
N LEU A 46 3.45 7.58 -4.54
CA LEU A 46 4.48 8.42 -5.16
C LEU A 46 5.70 8.60 -4.24
N GLU A 47 5.48 8.89 -2.96
CA GLU A 47 6.55 8.97 -1.96
C GLU A 47 7.28 7.63 -1.81
N PHE A 48 6.53 6.52 -1.78
CA PHE A 48 7.07 5.17 -1.71
C PHE A 48 7.96 4.82 -2.91
N CYS A 49 7.57 5.24 -4.11
CA CYS A 49 8.38 5.12 -5.32
C CYS A 49 9.61 6.03 -5.26
N ALA A 50 9.46 7.29 -4.87
CA ALA A 50 10.56 8.24 -4.78
C ALA A 50 11.64 7.80 -3.79
N ALA A 51 11.25 7.23 -2.64
CA ALA A 51 12.19 6.70 -1.65
C ALA A 51 12.96 5.45 -2.13
N ARG A 52 12.47 4.78 -3.19
CA ARG A 52 13.06 3.54 -3.74
C ARG A 52 13.84 3.75 -5.03
N VAL A 53 13.58 4.84 -5.73
CA VAL A 53 14.47 5.31 -6.80
C VAL A 53 15.64 5.99 -6.10
N ALA A 54 16.86 5.50 -6.32
CA ALA A 54 18.05 6.30 -6.03
C ALA A 54 17.97 7.54 -6.95
N LEU A 55 17.38 8.62 -6.45
CA LEU A 55 17.43 9.90 -7.13
C LEU A 55 18.91 10.33 -7.15
N PRO A 56 19.47 10.68 -8.32
CA PRO A 56 20.82 11.21 -8.40
C PRO A 56 20.99 12.49 -7.58
#